data_AF-A0A0F9CRK7-F1
#
_entry.id   AF-A0A0F9CRK7-F1
#
_cell.length_a   1.000
_cell.length_b   1.000
_cell.length_c   1.000
_cell.angle_alpha   90.00
_cell.angle_beta   90.00
_cell.angle_gamma   90.00
#
_symmetry.space_group_name_H-M   'P 1'
#
loop_
_entity.id
_entity.type
_entity.pdbx_description
1 polymer ?
#
loop_
_entity_poly.entity_id
_entity_poly.type
_entity_poly.pdbx_seq_one_letter_code
_entity_poly.pdbx_strand_id
1 'polypeptide(L)'
;MRVKQVLKDLLGELSSQVRDISLDFIRNGYNESEIKNSFKYLLGLGIKRKRIAGNAALLSFKTQILQDRYDYLRRLQIAPKNISIHAHLLGRDQQTMQHNYDNLRRLQITPKSISTYAQLLGLNPETIQHMQS
;
A
#
# COMPACT_ATOMS: atom_id res chain seq x y z
N MET A 1 7.72 13.97 -20.79
CA MET A 1 8.49 14.30 -19.57
C MET A 1 9.02 12.99 -18.97
N ARG A 2 10.28 12.91 -18.51
CA ARG A 2 10.83 11.66 -17.91
C ARG A 2 10.18 11.47 -16.53
N VAL A 3 9.59 10.32 -16.22
CA VAL A 3 8.88 10.10 -14.94
C VAL A 3 9.75 10.36 -13.69
N LYS A 4 11.08 10.22 -13.79
CA LYS A 4 12.01 10.66 -12.73
C LYS A 4 11.84 12.15 -12.38
N GLN A 5 11.53 13.01 -13.35
CA GLN A 5 11.22 14.42 -13.13
C GLN A 5 9.89 14.57 -12.39
N VAL A 6 8.85 13.85 -12.80
CA VAL A 6 7.55 13.85 -12.11
C VAL A 6 7.72 13.44 -10.65
N LEU A 7 8.50 12.40 -10.38
CA LEU A 7 8.80 11.98 -9.01
C LEU A 7 9.59 13.03 -8.24
N LYS A 8 10.57 13.70 -8.87
CA LYS A 8 11.30 14.82 -8.26
C LYS A 8 10.37 15.99 -7.93
N ASP A 9 9.44 16.32 -8.81
CA ASP A 9 8.48 17.42 -8.59
C ASP A 9 7.51 17.11 -7.44
N LEU A 10 7.09 15.84 -7.31
CA LEU A 10 6.14 15.41 -6.27
C LEU A 10 6.79 15.15 -4.91
N LEU A 11 7.98 14.55 -4.91
CA LEU A 11 8.66 14.07 -3.69
C LEU A 11 9.81 14.98 -3.25
N GLY A 12 10.25 15.92 -4.08
CA GLY A 12 11.44 16.74 -3.82
C GLY A 12 12.67 15.86 -3.61
N GLU A 13 13.45 16.16 -2.57
CA GLU A 13 14.65 15.39 -2.20
C GLU A 13 14.34 13.92 -1.88
N LEU A 14 13.10 13.59 -1.47
CA LEU A 14 12.68 12.22 -1.18
C LEU A 14 12.61 11.35 -2.45
N SER A 15 12.64 11.93 -3.65
CA SER A 15 12.68 11.15 -4.89
C SER A 15 13.92 10.26 -4.98
N SER A 16 15.01 10.65 -4.30
CA SER A 16 16.23 9.85 -4.18
C SER A 16 16.06 8.56 -3.37
N GLN A 17 15.02 8.48 -2.54
CA GLN A 17 14.71 7.32 -1.70
C GLN A 17 13.85 6.27 -2.43
N VAL A 18 13.36 6.62 -3.63
CA VAL A 18 12.57 5.70 -4.44
C VAL A 18 13.50 4.68 -5.07
N ARG A 19 13.30 3.40 -4.76
CA ARG A 19 14.10 2.29 -5.32
C ARG A 19 13.78 2.12 -6.80
N ASP A 20 14.78 1.84 -7.63
CA ASP A 20 14.59 1.62 -9.06
C ASP A 20 13.63 0.46 -9.38
N ILE A 21 13.60 -0.60 -8.57
CA ILE A 21 12.62 -1.70 -8.72
C ILE A 21 11.17 -1.24 -8.50
N SER A 22 10.97 -0.21 -7.66
CA SER A 22 9.65 0.39 -7.49
C SER A 22 9.21 1.18 -8.71
N LEU A 23 10.09 1.38 -9.70
CA LEU A 23 9.87 2.14 -10.91
C LEU A 23 9.61 1.26 -12.14
N ASP A 24 9.50 -0.07 -12.01
CA ASP A 24 9.27 -0.93 -13.17
C ASP A 24 7.97 -0.60 -13.92
N PHE A 25 6.97 -0.04 -13.24
CA PHE A 25 5.75 0.47 -13.86
C PHE A 25 5.98 1.63 -14.85
N ILE A 26 7.09 2.36 -14.71
CA ILE A 26 7.48 3.45 -15.62
C ILE A 26 7.80 2.88 -17.01
N ARG A 27 8.31 1.65 -17.09
CA ARG A 27 8.64 0.99 -18.35
C ARG A 27 7.38 0.60 -19.14
N ASN A 28 6.22 0.55 -18.48
CA ASN A 28 4.95 0.12 -19.06
C ASN A 28 4.07 1.29 -19.56
N GLY A 29 4.62 2.49 -19.73
CA GLY A 29 3.90 3.62 -20.37
C GLY A 29 2.91 4.36 -19.47
N TYR A 30 3.08 4.32 -18.15
CA TYR A 30 2.19 5.00 -17.21
C TYR A 30 2.11 6.52 -17.42
N ASN A 31 0.88 7.06 -17.33
CA ASN A 31 0.59 8.47 -17.57
C ASN A 31 0.96 9.33 -16.35
N GLU A 32 1.66 10.43 -16.57
CA GLU A 32 2.01 11.43 -15.55
C GLU A 32 0.79 11.91 -14.74
N SER A 33 -0.36 12.09 -15.40
CA SER A 33 -1.60 12.49 -14.75
C SER A 33 -2.06 11.45 -13.72
N GLU A 34 -1.95 10.16 -14.04
CA GLU A 34 -2.32 9.08 -13.11
C GLU A 34 -1.40 9.04 -11.90
N ILE A 35 -0.09 9.21 -12.09
CA ILE A 35 0.89 9.29 -11.00
C ILE A 35 0.55 10.47 -10.06
N LYS A 36 0.26 11.64 -10.64
CA LYS A 36 -0.13 12.85 -9.88
C LYS A 36 -1.44 12.64 -9.12
N ASN A 37 -2.43 11.99 -9.73
CA ASN A 37 -3.72 11.72 -9.10
C ASN A 37 -3.57 10.74 -7.93
N SER A 38 -2.83 9.65 -8.12
CA SER A 38 -2.56 8.68 -7.05
C SER A 38 -1.73 9.31 -5.94
N PHE A 39 -0.76 10.17 -6.25
CA PHE A 39 -0.03 10.93 -5.23
C PHE A 39 -0.95 11.82 -4.40
N LYS A 40 -1.81 12.62 -5.05
CA LYS A 40 -2.80 13.48 -4.36
C LYS A 40 -3.76 12.67 -3.51
N TYR A 41 -4.23 11.54 -4.03
CA TYR A 41 -5.12 10.65 -3.31
C TYR A 41 -4.46 10.09 -2.04
N LEU A 42 -3.24 9.56 -2.15
CA LEU A 42 -2.48 9.03 -1.01
C LEU A 42 -2.21 10.12 0.06
N LEU A 43 -1.90 11.36 -0.37
CA LEU A 43 -1.81 12.50 0.56
C LEU A 43 -3.15 12.79 1.24
N GLY A 44 -4.26 12.75 0.51
CA GLY A 44 -5.63 12.92 1.04
C GLY A 44 -6.00 11.85 2.07
N LEU A 45 -5.45 10.65 1.98
CA LEU A 45 -5.57 9.60 2.99
C LEU A 45 -4.69 9.83 4.24
N GLY A 46 -3.94 10.93 4.31
CA GLY A 46 -3.03 11.25 5.40
C GLY A 46 -1.67 10.53 5.32
N ILE A 47 -1.34 9.89 4.20
CA ILE A 47 -0.04 9.22 4.02
C ILE A 47 1.03 10.28 3.76
N LYS A 48 2.01 10.38 4.66
CA LYS A 48 3.10 11.35 4.54
C LYS A 48 3.97 11.09 3.30
N ARG A 49 4.50 12.15 2.67
CA ARG A 49 5.39 12.06 1.50
C ARG A 49 6.53 11.05 1.65
N LYS A 50 7.21 11.03 2.81
CA LYS A 50 8.28 10.05 3.10
C LYS A 50 7.78 8.59 3.03
N ARG A 51 6.55 8.33 3.48
CA ARG A 51 5.94 7.00 3.40
C ARG A 51 5.55 6.67 1.96
N ILE A 52 5.06 7.63 1.19
CA ILE A 52 4.80 7.46 -0.25
C ILE A 52 6.09 7.15 -1.00
N ALA A 53 7.18 7.88 -0.74
CA ALA A 53 8.49 7.62 -1.35
C ALA A 53 8.98 6.19 -1.06
N GLY A 54 8.86 5.73 0.20
CA GLY A 54 9.19 4.37 0.58
C GLY A 54 8.24 3.29 0.03
N ASN A 55 7.11 3.69 -0.55
CA ASN A 55 6.11 2.81 -1.18
C ASN A 55 5.77 3.32 -2.58
N ALA A 56 6.76 3.78 -3.35
CA ALA A 56 6.53 4.48 -4.61
C ALA A 56 5.78 3.65 -5.66
N ALA A 57 5.83 2.32 -5.57
CA ALA A 57 5.01 1.42 -6.38
C ALA A 57 3.51 1.72 -6.25
N LEU A 58 3.05 2.33 -5.14
CA LEU A 58 1.66 2.74 -4.98
C LEU A 58 1.23 3.80 -6.02
N LEU A 59 2.17 4.60 -6.51
CA LEU A 59 1.92 5.62 -7.53
C LEU A 59 1.62 5.03 -8.91
N SER A 60 1.84 3.72 -9.08
CA SER A 60 1.47 2.99 -10.28
C SER A 60 0.03 2.50 -10.27
N PHE A 61 -0.68 2.51 -9.15
CA PHE A 61 -2.08 2.09 -9.16
C PHE A 61 -2.96 3.25 -9.62
N LYS A 62 -4.01 2.94 -10.38
CA LYS A 62 -5.12 3.88 -10.59
C LYS A 62 -5.77 4.20 -9.25
N THR A 63 -6.24 5.44 -9.09
CA THR A 63 -6.89 5.91 -7.86
C THR A 63 -8.07 5.02 -7.45
N GLN A 64 -8.86 4.52 -8.41
CA GLN A 64 -9.96 3.59 -8.13
C GLN A 64 -9.49 2.32 -7.40
N ILE A 65 -8.38 1.72 -7.85
CA ILE A 65 -7.83 0.51 -7.22
C ILE A 65 -7.36 0.79 -5.79
N LEU A 66 -6.72 1.95 -5.59
CA LEU A 66 -6.30 2.38 -4.25
C LEU A 66 -7.50 2.61 -3.33
N GLN A 67 -8.58 3.17 -3.87
CA GLN A 67 -9.83 3.39 -3.15
C GLN A 67 -10.50 2.08 -2.76
N ASP A 68 -10.69 1.15 -3.70
CA ASP A 68 -11.31 -0.15 -3.43
C ASP A 68 -10.56 -0.92 -2.33
N ARG A 69 -9.22 -0.87 -2.36
CA ARG A 69 -8.35 -1.47 -1.34
C ARG A 69 -8.43 -0.72 0.00
N TYR A 70 -8.49 0.61 -0.01
CA TYR A 70 -8.69 1.39 1.21
C TYR A 70 -10.02 1.04 1.87
N ASP A 71 -11.10 1.01 1.09
CA ASP A 71 -12.45 0.68 1.56
C ASP A 71 -12.50 -0.76 2.10
N TYR A 72 -11.80 -1.70 1.46
CA TYR A 72 -11.63 -3.04 2.00
C TYR A 72 -10.94 -3.05 3.38
N LEU A 73 -9.83 -2.32 3.56
CA LEU A 73 -9.16 -2.21 4.86
C LEU A 73 -10.08 -1.56 5.92
N ARG A 74 -10.93 -0.60 5.51
CA ARG A 74 -11.93 0.00 6.39
C ARG A 74 -13.02 -1.00 6.81
N ARG A 75 -13.46 -1.88 5.90
CA ARG A 75 -14.39 -2.99 6.22
C ARG A 75 -13.80 -3.99 7.21
N LEU A 76 -12.48 -4.20 7.18
CA LEU A 76 -11.75 -4.96 8.21
C LEU A 76 -11.56 -4.18 9.53
N GLN A 77 -12.25 -3.06 9.70
CA GLN A 77 -12.22 -2.20 10.89
C GLN A 77 -10.83 -1.60 11.18
N ILE A 78 -9.94 -1.52 10.19
CA ILE A 78 -8.63 -0.88 10.35
C ILE A 78 -8.82 0.64 10.34
N ALA A 79 -8.32 1.32 11.37
CA ALA A 79 -8.44 2.77 11.49
C ALA A 79 -7.66 3.49 10.36
N PRO A 80 -8.14 4.66 9.85
CA PRO A 80 -7.45 5.38 8.78
C PRO A 80 -6.00 5.72 9.11
N LYS A 81 -5.74 6.08 10.38
CA LYS A 81 -4.40 6.32 10.90
C LYS A 81 -3.50 5.09 10.75
N ASN A 82 -4.00 3.89 11.05
CA ASN A 82 -3.23 2.65 10.90
C ASN A 82 -2.98 2.33 9.42
N ILE A 83 -3.96 2.54 8.55
CA ILE A 83 -3.78 2.39 7.09
C ILE A 83 -2.68 3.36 6.61
N SER A 84 -2.70 4.61 7.07
CA SER A 84 -1.72 5.62 6.66
C SER A 84 -0.29 5.26 7.08
N ILE A 85 -0.13 4.65 8.26
CA ILE A 85 1.16 4.17 8.78
C ILE A 85 1.62 2.94 7.99
N HIS A 86 0.70 2.04 7.65
CA HIS A 86 0.94 0.79 6.92
C HIS A 86 0.53 0.90 5.44
N ALA A 87 0.89 2.00 4.78
CA ALA A 87 0.48 2.28 3.39
C ALA A 87 0.81 1.16 2.38
N HIS A 88 1.81 0.33 2.65
CA HIS A 88 2.14 -0.84 1.83
C HIS A 88 0.97 -1.82 1.65
N LEU A 89 0.01 -1.86 2.58
CA LEU A 89 -1.21 -2.66 2.48
C LEU A 89 -2.06 -2.26 1.28
N LEU A 90 -2.06 -0.98 0.88
CA LEU A 90 -2.75 -0.51 -0.33
C LEU A 90 -2.12 -1.05 -1.62
N GLY A 91 -0.89 -1.58 -1.53
CA GLY A 91 -0.21 -2.25 -2.64
C GLY A 91 -0.49 -3.75 -2.71
N ARG A 92 -1.16 -4.32 -1.71
CA ARG A 92 -1.50 -5.75 -1.66
C ARG A 92 -2.82 -6.00 -2.36
N ASP A 93 -2.89 -7.16 -3.01
CA ASP A 93 -4.14 -7.64 -3.58
C ASP A 93 -5.15 -8.01 -2.49
N GLN A 94 -6.44 -7.77 -2.75
CA GLN A 94 -7.50 -8.03 -1.79
C GLN A 94 -7.64 -9.52 -1.48
N GLN A 95 -7.47 -10.41 -2.47
CA GLN A 95 -7.55 -11.86 -2.24
C GLN A 95 -6.41 -12.33 -1.35
N THR A 96 -5.19 -11.80 -1.55
CA THR A 96 -4.05 -12.09 -0.66
C THR A 96 -4.30 -11.60 0.76
N MET A 97 -4.83 -10.37 0.92
CA MET A 97 -5.16 -9.86 2.26
C MET A 97 -6.26 -10.67 2.94
N GLN A 98 -7.28 -11.10 2.20
CA GLN A 98 -8.35 -11.96 2.72
C GLN A 98 -7.80 -13.31 3.16
N HIS A 99 -6.95 -13.93 2.33
CA HIS A 99 -6.31 -15.19 2.67
C HIS A 99 -5.47 -15.07 3.95
N ASN A 100 -4.68 -14.00 4.08
CA ASN A 100 -3.93 -13.71 5.31
C ASN A 100 -4.85 -13.52 6.52
N TYR A 101 -5.94 -12.78 6.35
CA TYR A 101 -6.95 -12.59 7.39
C TYR A 101 -7.51 -13.94 7.87
N ASP A 102 -7.89 -14.82 6.94
CA ASP A 102 -8.43 -16.13 7.26
C ASP A 102 -7.41 -17.04 7.97
N ASN A 103 -6.14 -17.01 7.56
CA ASN A 103 -5.08 -17.74 8.25
C ASN A 103 -4.83 -17.22 9.68
N LEU A 104 -4.86 -15.91 9.89
CA LEU A 104 -4.77 -15.31 11.23
C LEU A 104 -5.97 -15.71 12.09
N ARG A 105 -7.17 -15.81 11.51
CA ARG A 105 -8.36 -16.31 12.22
C ARG A 105 -8.22 -17.78 12.62
N ARG A 106 -7.63 -18.63 11.76
CA ARG A 106 -7.31 -20.04 12.08
C ARG A 106 -6.31 -20.18 13.23
N LEU A 107 -5.40 -19.21 13.35
CA LEU A 107 -4.49 -19.06 14.50
C LEU A 107 -5.17 -18.49 15.77
N GLN A 108 -6.50 -18.42 15.80
CA GLN A 108 -7.29 -17.86 16.90
C GLN A 108 -7.03 -16.37 17.19
N ILE A 109 -6.39 -15.65 16.26
CA ILE A 109 -6.22 -14.20 16.38
C ILE A 109 -7.58 -13.54 16.10
N THR A 110 -8.01 -12.66 17.01
CA THR A 110 -9.33 -12.01 16.92
C THR A 110 -9.34 -10.92 15.84
N PRO A 111 -10.50 -10.59 15.24
CA PRO A 111 -10.62 -9.49 14.28
C PRO A 111 -10.12 -8.16 14.85
N LYS A 112 -10.38 -7.92 16.13
CA LYS A 112 -9.92 -6.73 16.87
C LYS A 112 -8.39 -6.68 16.96
N SER A 113 -7.75 -7.82 17.23
CA SER A 113 -6.28 -7.91 17.22
C SER A 113 -5.73 -7.69 15.82
N ILE A 114 -6.33 -8.30 14.79
CA ILE A 114 -5.90 -8.12 13.39
C ILE A 114 -6.03 -6.65 12.96
N SER A 115 -7.13 -5.97 13.29
CA SER A 115 -7.34 -4.57 12.93
C SER A 115 -6.38 -3.61 13.67
N THR A 116 -6.00 -3.97 14.89
CA THR A 116 -4.97 -3.28 15.67
C THR A 116 -3.57 -3.49 15.07
N TYR A 117 -3.26 -4.72 14.67
CA TYR A 117 -1.99 -5.14 14.09
C TYR A 117 -2.09 -5.36 12.57
N ALA A 118 -2.59 -4.34 11.86
CA ALA A 118 -2.90 -4.43 10.44
C ALA A 118 -1.70 -4.82 9.56
N GLN A 119 -0.46 -4.59 10.00
CA GLN A 119 0.75 -5.01 9.29
C GLN A 119 0.81 -6.51 9.03
N LEU A 120 0.14 -7.33 9.84
CA LEU A 120 0.09 -8.79 9.66
C LEU A 120 -0.55 -9.19 8.33
N LEU A 121 -1.50 -8.39 7.83
CA LEU A 121 -2.14 -8.62 6.53
C LEU A 121 -1.19 -8.40 5.36
N GLY A 122 -0.07 -7.72 5.57
CA GLY A 122 0.93 -7.44 4.56
C GLY A 122 2.01 -8.51 4.40
N LEU A 123 2.00 -9.54 5.27
CA LEU A 123 2.97 -10.64 5.27
C LEU A 123 2.77 -11.59 4.07
N ASN A 124 3.79 -12.37 3.75
CA ASN A 124 3.64 -13.47 2.79
C ASN A 124 2.70 -14.53 3.41
N PRO A 125 1.65 -15.00 2.69
CA PRO A 125 0.78 -16.08 3.14
C PRO A 125 1.50 -17.27 3.79
N GLU A 126 2.59 -17.72 3.19
CA GLU A 126 3.40 -18.83 3.69
C GLU A 126 3.94 -18.55 5.11
N THR A 127 4.37 -17.31 5.37
CA THR A 127 4.87 -16.90 6.69
C THR A 127 3.80 -17.03 7.78
N ILE A 128 2.54 -16.74 7.47
CA ILE A 128 1.44 -16.88 8.43
C ILE A 128 1.06 -18.36 8.59
N GLN A 129 1.09 -19.13 7.49
CA GLN A 129 0.81 -20.57 7.52
C GLN A 129 1.81 -21.33 8.41
N HIS A 130 3.09 -20.96 8.37
CA HIS A 130 4.12 -21.54 9.25
C HIS A 130 4.04 -21.10 10.72
N MET A 131 3.18 -20.15 11.09
CA MET A 131 2.91 -19.86 12.51
C MET A 131 2.02 -20.93 13.17
N GLN A 132 1.48 -21.87 12.39
CA GLN A 132 0.61 -22.96 12.85
C GLN A 132 1.38 -24.25 13.20
N SER A 133 2.67 -24.34 12.85
CA SER A 133 3.54 -25.51 13.09
C SER A 133 4.40 -25.32 14.33
#